data_AF-A0A5C4UV10-F1
#
_entry.id   AF-A0A5C4UV10-F1
#
_cell.length_a   1.000
_cell.length_b   1.000
_cell.length_c   1.000
_cell.angle_alpha   90.00
_cell.angle_beta   90.00
_cell.angle_gamma   90.00
#
_symmetry.space_group_name_H-M   'P 1'
#
loop_
_entity.id
_entity.type
_entity.pdbx_description
1 polymer ?
#
loop_
_entity_poly.entity_id
_entity_poly.type
_entity_poly.pdbx_seq_one_letter_code
_entity_poly.pdbx_strand_id
1 'polypeptide(L)'
;MVFHRRRPGGELDVRRRTGTSAADSSGSGHTATLNKTASWITGKNGNGISNTPAQALAAASREAERQGKAVEVADATIATSITYAQPDGRTFKTEVTAGPVRTRQGGRWVPIDTTLAEQGGKLRPKALAEGAAVELSTGGTDPFVTMRAAGGSHALRWPTPLPKPTVKGSVATYTDAAGIGADLVVTALPAGFRHEVVLRQRPSKPLKLRIGVDDEGLALSEGKGGRLLLNGKELR
;
A
#
# COMPACT_ATOMS: atom_id res chain seq x y z
N MET A 1 -0.89 -7.72 -51.27
CA MET A 1 -0.33 -7.77 -52.64
C MET A 1 1.16 -7.42 -52.58
N VAL A 2 1.93 -7.67 -53.65
CA VAL A 2 3.40 -7.65 -53.73
C VAL A 2 4.06 -8.91 -53.15
N PHE A 3 5.16 -9.37 -53.76
CA PHE A 3 5.68 -10.75 -53.71
C PHE A 3 7.17 -10.86 -53.31
N HIS A 4 7.51 -12.05 -52.80
CA HIS A 4 8.80 -12.78 -52.77
C HIS A 4 10.17 -12.06 -52.91
N ARG A 5 11.09 -12.45 -52.02
CA ARG A 5 12.26 -13.28 -52.42
C ARG A 5 12.83 -14.08 -51.24
N ARG A 6 13.21 -15.35 -51.46
CA ARG A 6 14.24 -16.01 -50.65
C ARG A 6 15.61 -15.48 -51.08
N ARG A 7 16.51 -15.24 -50.13
CA ARG A 7 17.97 -15.25 -50.34
C ARG A 7 18.62 -15.91 -49.12
N PRO A 8 19.71 -16.70 -49.29
CA PRO A 8 20.56 -17.13 -48.19
C PRO A 8 21.50 -16.00 -47.80
N GLY A 9 21.70 -15.81 -46.49
CA GLY A 9 22.49 -14.71 -45.91
C GLY A 9 21.82 -14.21 -44.63
N GLY A 10 22.52 -14.28 -43.50
CA GLY A 10 21.97 -13.98 -42.19
C GLY A 10 22.00 -12.49 -41.88
N GLU A 11 20.88 -11.80 -42.07
CA GLU A 11 20.65 -10.45 -41.55
C GLU A 11 19.20 -10.33 -41.03
N LEU A 12 19.03 -9.72 -39.85
CA LEU A 12 17.73 -9.55 -39.21
C LEU A 12 17.12 -8.20 -39.61
N ASP A 13 16.17 -8.16 -40.55
CA ASP A 13 15.29 -7.00 -40.78
C ASP A 13 14.32 -6.85 -39.59
N VAL A 14 14.85 -6.39 -38.44
CA VAL A 14 14.07 -6.13 -37.22
C VAL A 14 13.28 -4.84 -37.42
N ARG A 15 12.15 -4.96 -38.14
CA ARG A 15 11.19 -3.87 -38.27
C ARG A 15 10.68 -3.44 -36.89
N ARG A 16 11.15 -2.28 -36.42
CA ARG A 16 10.72 -1.61 -35.19
C ARG A 16 9.23 -1.26 -35.24
N ARG A 17 8.34 -2.22 -34.98
CA ARG A 17 6.92 -1.97 -34.71
C ARG A 17 6.26 -3.13 -33.95
N THR A 18 6.06 -2.92 -32.65
CA THR A 18 4.89 -3.41 -31.89
C THR A 18 4.56 -4.91 -32.01
N GLY A 19 5.55 -5.78 -32.20
CA GLY A 19 5.33 -7.22 -32.33
C GLY A 19 4.93 -7.85 -30.99
N THR A 20 3.78 -8.52 -30.97
CA THR A 20 3.34 -9.42 -29.88
C THR A 20 3.81 -10.86 -30.08
N SER A 21 4.73 -11.09 -31.00
CA SER A 21 5.33 -12.39 -31.29
C SER A 21 6.86 -12.28 -31.42
N ALA A 22 7.56 -13.29 -30.92
CA ALA A 22 8.96 -13.53 -31.17
C ALA A 22 9.12 -14.87 -31.89
N ALA A 23 9.93 -14.90 -32.96
CA ALA A 23 10.19 -16.11 -33.75
C ALA A 23 11.52 -16.76 -33.32
N ASP A 24 11.52 -18.09 -33.24
CA ASP A 24 12.70 -18.90 -32.96
C ASP A 24 13.69 -18.88 -34.13
N SER A 25 14.88 -18.34 -33.89
CA SER A 25 15.97 -18.26 -34.87
C SER A 25 16.79 -19.54 -35.01
N SER A 26 16.53 -20.60 -34.23
CA SER A 26 17.20 -21.91 -34.38
C SER A 26 16.76 -22.68 -35.63
N GLY A 27 15.72 -22.21 -36.33
CA GLY A 27 15.10 -22.90 -37.46
C GLY A 27 14.03 -23.93 -37.05
N SER A 28 13.85 -24.19 -35.76
CA SER A 28 12.89 -25.19 -35.24
C SER A 28 11.41 -24.74 -35.29
N GLY A 29 11.12 -23.52 -35.76
CA GLY A 29 9.76 -23.05 -36.07
C GLY A 29 8.91 -22.61 -34.88
N HIS A 30 9.42 -22.64 -33.64
CA HIS A 30 8.66 -22.17 -32.49
C HIS A 30 8.33 -20.67 -32.58
N THR A 31 7.10 -20.31 -32.25
CA THR A 31 6.68 -18.90 -32.14
C THR A 31 6.21 -18.63 -30.72
N ALA A 32 6.86 -17.69 -30.04
CA ALA A 32 6.50 -17.29 -28.68
C ALA A 32 5.58 -16.06 -28.74
N THR A 33 4.37 -16.19 -28.20
CA THR A 33 3.44 -15.06 -28.05
C THR A 33 3.79 -14.26 -26.80
N LEU A 34 4.08 -12.96 -26.99
CA LEU A 34 4.41 -12.03 -25.92
C LEU A 34 3.13 -11.49 -25.27
N ASN A 35 3.05 -11.58 -23.94
CA ASN A 35 1.94 -11.01 -23.17
C ASN A 35 2.15 -9.50 -22.94
N LYS A 36 1.11 -8.82 -22.41
CA LYS A 36 1.12 -7.35 -22.23
C LYS A 36 2.17 -6.82 -21.22
N THR A 37 2.85 -7.69 -20.47
CA THR A 37 3.92 -7.31 -19.53
C THR A 37 5.32 -7.44 -20.15
N ALA A 38 5.43 -7.95 -21.38
CA ALA A 38 6.70 -8.03 -22.11
C ALA A 38 7.11 -6.66 -22.67
N SER A 39 8.33 -6.23 -22.36
CA SER A 39 8.92 -4.94 -22.77
C SER A 39 10.19 -5.17 -23.60
N TRP A 40 10.29 -4.53 -24.76
CA TRP A 40 11.53 -4.53 -25.54
C TRP A 40 12.60 -3.67 -24.86
N ILE A 41 13.80 -4.23 -24.70
CA ILE A 41 14.95 -3.57 -24.06
C ILE A 41 16.21 -3.73 -24.92
N THR A 42 17.23 -2.90 -24.68
CA THR A 42 18.48 -2.92 -25.45
C THR A 42 19.29 -4.18 -25.18
N GLY A 43 19.19 -5.18 -26.07
CA GLY A 43 20.00 -6.39 -26.06
C GLY A 43 20.26 -6.92 -27.47
N LYS A 44 21.46 -7.47 -27.73
CA LYS A 44 21.83 -7.98 -29.07
C LYS A 44 21.39 -9.43 -29.32
N ASN A 45 21.36 -10.28 -28.30
CA ASN A 45 20.90 -11.67 -28.33
C ASN A 45 20.37 -12.04 -26.93
N GLY A 46 19.32 -12.86 -26.85
CA GLY A 46 18.71 -13.37 -25.61
C GLY A 46 17.97 -12.32 -24.76
N ASN A 47 18.66 -11.23 -24.41
CA ASN A 47 18.21 -10.20 -23.47
C ASN A 47 17.49 -9.01 -24.16
N GLY A 48 16.88 -9.22 -25.34
CA GLY A 48 16.16 -8.16 -26.06
C GLY A 48 14.73 -7.90 -25.53
N ILE A 49 14.21 -8.79 -24.68
CA ILE A 49 12.86 -8.75 -24.13
C ILE A 49 12.95 -8.96 -22.62
N SER A 50 12.38 -8.04 -21.85
CA SER A 50 12.15 -8.20 -20.41
C SER A 50 10.69 -8.59 -20.16
N ASN A 51 10.45 -9.42 -19.14
CA ASN A 51 9.11 -9.74 -18.65
C ASN A 51 9.18 -10.05 -17.15
N THR A 52 9.55 -9.03 -16.37
CA THR A 52 9.93 -9.17 -14.94
C THR A 52 8.95 -10.02 -14.12
N PRO A 53 7.60 -9.83 -14.21
CA PRO A 53 6.67 -10.65 -13.43
C PRO A 53 6.76 -12.14 -13.75
N ALA A 54 6.90 -12.51 -15.03
CA ALA A 54 7.04 -13.89 -15.46
C ALA A 54 8.39 -14.50 -15.04
N GLN A 55 9.46 -13.69 -15.07
CA GLN A 55 10.78 -14.09 -14.61
C GLN A 55 10.82 -14.31 -13.09
N ALA A 56 10.17 -13.44 -12.30
CA ALA A 56 10.02 -13.57 -10.86
C ALA A 56 9.20 -14.80 -10.45
N LEU A 57 8.05 -15.04 -11.11
CA LEU A 57 7.24 -16.25 -10.93
C LEU A 57 8.06 -17.53 -11.18
N ALA A 58 8.79 -17.59 -12.31
CA ALA A 58 9.59 -18.75 -12.66
C ALA A 58 10.80 -18.95 -11.72
N ALA A 59 11.41 -17.88 -11.21
CA ALA A 59 12.47 -17.95 -10.21
C ALA A 59 11.94 -18.49 -8.87
N ALA A 60 10.81 -17.97 -8.39
CA ALA A 60 10.17 -18.42 -7.17
C ALA A 60 9.72 -19.89 -7.24
N SER A 61 9.18 -20.37 -8.37
CA SER A 61 8.86 -21.79 -8.57
C SER A 61 10.06 -22.72 -8.36
N ARG A 62 11.20 -22.40 -8.99
CA ARG A 62 12.45 -23.18 -8.83
C ARG A 62 13.05 -23.07 -7.42
N GLU A 63 12.73 -22.00 -6.69
CA GLU A 63 13.19 -21.79 -5.31
C GLU A 63 12.29 -22.52 -4.30
N ALA A 64 10.98 -22.60 -4.56
CA ALA A 64 10.04 -23.37 -3.76
C ALA A 64 10.27 -24.88 -3.88
N GLU A 65 10.48 -25.37 -5.12
CA GLU A 65 10.83 -26.77 -5.39
C GLU A 65 12.16 -27.16 -4.72
N ARG A 66 13.22 -26.34 -4.86
CA ARG A 66 14.53 -26.58 -4.22
C ARG A 66 14.49 -26.56 -2.69
N GLN A 67 13.60 -25.78 -2.07
CA GLN A 67 13.49 -25.69 -0.61
C GLN A 67 12.42 -26.60 0.00
N GLY A 68 11.57 -27.24 -0.81
CA GLY A 68 10.39 -27.99 -0.34
C GLY A 68 9.39 -27.12 0.42
N LYS A 69 9.35 -25.80 0.16
CA LYS A 69 8.62 -24.78 0.94
C LYS A 69 8.01 -23.74 0.03
N ALA A 70 6.90 -23.12 0.46
CA ALA A 70 6.30 -22.04 -0.31
C ALA A 70 7.17 -20.78 -0.30
N VAL A 71 7.30 -20.10 -1.45
CA VAL A 71 8.18 -18.93 -1.63
C VAL A 71 7.38 -17.74 -2.17
N GLU A 72 7.46 -16.60 -1.50
CA GLU A 72 6.76 -15.38 -1.88
C GLU A 72 7.31 -14.78 -3.19
N VAL A 73 6.39 -14.47 -4.11
CA VAL A 73 6.66 -13.83 -5.39
C VAL A 73 6.53 -12.32 -5.19
N ALA A 74 7.63 -11.65 -4.85
CA ALA A 74 7.63 -10.23 -4.49
C ALA A 74 7.03 -9.31 -5.59
N ASP A 75 7.31 -9.60 -6.87
CA ASP A 75 6.80 -8.82 -8.02
C ASP A 75 5.34 -9.14 -8.39
N ALA A 76 4.76 -10.19 -7.82
CA ALA A 76 3.33 -10.53 -7.91
C ALA A 76 2.60 -10.32 -6.57
N THR A 77 3.24 -9.63 -5.62
CA THR A 77 2.69 -9.23 -4.33
C THR A 77 2.40 -7.73 -4.36
N ILE A 78 1.24 -7.36 -3.83
CA ILE A 78 0.76 -5.98 -3.67
C ILE A 78 0.19 -5.80 -2.27
N ALA A 79 -0.18 -4.58 -1.90
CA ALA A 79 -0.65 -4.25 -0.55
C ALA A 79 -1.78 -5.17 -0.02
N THR A 80 -2.70 -5.59 -0.90
CA THR A 80 -3.90 -6.40 -0.59
C THR A 80 -3.85 -7.85 -1.06
N SER A 81 -2.73 -8.33 -1.63
CA SER A 81 -2.60 -9.75 -1.97
C SER A 81 -1.15 -10.22 -2.06
N ILE A 82 -0.88 -11.40 -1.50
CA ILE A 82 0.44 -12.04 -1.48
C ILE A 82 0.38 -13.31 -2.32
N THR A 83 1.31 -13.47 -3.26
CA THR A 83 1.38 -14.65 -4.14
C THR A 83 2.58 -15.51 -3.74
N TYR A 84 2.37 -16.81 -3.55
CA TYR A 84 3.42 -17.77 -3.19
C TYR A 84 3.50 -18.91 -4.22
N ALA A 85 4.68 -19.14 -4.78
CA ALA A 85 4.99 -20.40 -5.46
C ALA A 85 4.95 -21.55 -4.45
N GLN A 86 4.35 -22.69 -4.80
CA GLN A 86 4.19 -23.83 -3.90
C GLN A 86 5.38 -24.83 -4.01
N PRO A 87 5.59 -25.69 -2.99
CA PRO A 87 6.66 -26.69 -2.99
C PRO A 87 6.69 -27.65 -4.19
N ASP A 88 5.58 -27.77 -4.93
CA ASP A 88 5.44 -28.63 -6.11
C ASP A 88 6.09 -28.04 -7.38
N GLY A 89 6.65 -26.82 -7.31
CA GLY A 89 7.26 -26.10 -8.44
C GLY A 89 6.28 -25.67 -9.55
N ARG A 90 4.99 -25.96 -9.42
CA ARG A 90 3.98 -25.93 -10.50
C ARG A 90 2.76 -25.06 -10.17
N THR A 91 2.34 -25.01 -8.91
CA THR A 91 1.16 -24.24 -8.48
C THR A 91 1.53 -22.97 -7.72
N PHE A 92 0.60 -22.02 -7.71
CA PHE A 92 0.72 -20.76 -7.00
C PHE A 92 -0.51 -20.56 -6.11
N LYS A 93 -0.31 -20.13 -4.88
CA LYS A 93 -1.36 -19.71 -3.95
C LYS A 93 -1.32 -18.19 -3.85
N THR A 94 -2.40 -17.52 -4.21
CA THR A 94 -2.58 -16.09 -3.94
C THR A 94 -3.56 -15.92 -2.79
N GLU A 95 -3.11 -15.26 -1.72
CA GLU A 95 -3.93 -14.86 -0.58
C GLU A 95 -4.36 -13.42 -0.80
N VAL A 96 -5.65 -13.11 -0.60
CA VAL A 96 -6.25 -11.80 -0.87
C VAL A 96 -6.93 -11.28 0.39
N THR A 97 -6.72 -10.01 0.73
CA THR A 97 -7.20 -9.39 1.97
C THR A 97 -8.10 -8.18 1.70
N ALA A 98 -9.08 -7.95 2.58
CA ALA A 98 -10.05 -6.85 2.47
C ALA A 98 -9.44 -5.44 2.69
N GLY A 99 -8.16 -5.35 3.05
CA GLY A 99 -7.40 -4.13 3.20
C GLY A 99 -5.90 -4.42 3.21
N PRO A 100 -5.04 -3.38 3.20
CA PRO A 100 -3.59 -3.55 3.15
C PRO A 100 -3.02 -4.37 4.31
N VAL A 101 -2.10 -5.30 3.97
CA VAL A 101 -1.31 -6.11 4.92
C VAL A 101 0.20 -6.09 4.64
N ARG A 102 0.61 -5.73 3.42
CA ARG A 102 2.01 -5.45 3.04
C ARG A 102 2.17 -3.97 2.67
N THR A 103 3.36 -3.42 2.87
CA THR A 103 3.74 -2.07 2.44
C THR A 103 5.19 -2.06 1.95
N ARG A 104 5.56 -1.12 1.08
CA ARG A 104 6.90 -1.07 0.48
C ARG A 104 7.80 -0.06 1.20
N GLN A 105 8.84 -0.55 1.88
CA GLN A 105 9.83 0.27 2.58
C GLN A 105 11.24 -0.12 2.11
N GLY A 106 12.08 0.87 1.78
CA GLY A 106 13.45 0.62 1.28
C GLY A 106 13.49 -0.28 0.04
N GLY A 107 12.46 -0.20 -0.82
CA GLY A 107 12.29 -1.07 -2.01
C GLY A 107 11.77 -2.49 -1.73
N ARG A 108 11.70 -2.93 -0.47
CA ARG A 108 11.25 -4.26 -0.05
C ARG A 108 9.81 -4.26 0.47
N TRP A 109 9.10 -5.38 0.32
CA TRP A 109 7.81 -5.61 0.99
C TRP A 109 8.03 -5.96 2.46
N VAL A 110 7.51 -5.14 3.37
CA VAL A 110 7.44 -5.41 4.81
C VAL A 110 5.97 -5.62 5.22
N PRO A 111 5.69 -6.39 6.30
CA PRO A 111 4.35 -6.41 6.88
C PRO A 111 3.95 -5.01 7.37
N ILE A 112 2.66 -4.71 7.36
CA ILE A 112 2.13 -3.55 8.06
C ILE A 112 2.19 -3.81 9.58
N ASP A 113 2.78 -2.88 10.32
CA ASP A 113 2.88 -2.90 11.78
C ASP A 113 2.35 -1.56 12.30
N THR A 114 1.08 -1.59 12.74
CA THR A 114 0.38 -0.42 13.29
C THR A 114 0.81 -0.08 14.71
N THR A 115 1.75 -0.82 15.32
CA THR A 115 2.26 -0.54 16.67
C THR A 115 2.85 0.87 16.74
N LEU A 116 2.36 1.67 17.67
CA LEU A 116 2.83 3.03 17.93
C LEU A 116 4.19 3.01 18.64
N ALA A 117 5.11 3.84 18.15
CA ALA A 117 6.38 4.16 18.79
C ALA A 117 6.54 5.68 18.89
N GLU A 118 7.18 6.17 19.97
CA GLU A 118 7.47 7.60 20.11
C GLU A 118 8.68 7.99 19.24
N GLN A 119 8.50 8.98 18.37
CA GLN A 119 9.49 9.45 17.41
C GLN A 119 9.40 10.97 17.27
N GLY A 120 10.40 11.71 17.77
CA GLY A 120 10.42 13.17 17.68
C GLY A 120 9.26 13.86 18.41
N GLY A 121 8.82 13.33 19.55
CA GLY A 121 7.72 13.88 20.34
C GLY A 121 6.31 13.57 19.82
N LYS A 122 6.17 12.74 18.77
CA LYS A 122 4.89 12.20 18.27
C LYS A 122 4.87 10.68 18.34
N LEU A 123 3.68 10.10 18.47
CA LEU A 123 3.46 8.66 18.40
C LEU A 123 3.17 8.27 16.93
N ARG A 124 4.04 7.49 16.31
CA ARG A 124 3.89 7.04 14.91
C ARG A 124 3.77 5.52 14.82
N PRO A 125 2.88 4.97 13.97
CA PRO A 125 2.91 3.57 13.61
C PRO A 125 4.20 3.23 12.84
N LYS A 126 4.80 2.06 13.07
CA LYS A 126 6.08 1.69 12.44
C LYS A 126 5.98 1.47 10.92
N ALA A 127 4.89 0.89 10.44
CA ALA A 127 4.67 0.61 9.02
C ALA A 127 3.18 0.66 8.65
N LEU A 128 2.80 1.66 7.85
CA LEU A 128 1.47 1.81 7.26
C LEU A 128 1.49 1.49 5.75
N ALA A 129 0.31 1.35 5.16
CA ALA A 129 0.09 1.27 3.72
C ALA A 129 0.74 2.45 2.99
N GLU A 130 1.22 2.19 1.76
CA GLU A 130 1.93 3.17 0.95
C GLU A 130 1.07 4.42 0.68
N GLY A 131 1.67 5.60 0.83
CA GLY A 131 0.99 6.89 0.73
C GLY A 131 0.21 7.35 1.97
N ALA A 132 0.07 6.51 3.01
CA ALA A 132 -0.53 6.90 4.29
C ALA A 132 0.54 7.22 5.36
N ALA A 133 0.38 8.35 6.04
CA ALA A 133 1.14 8.67 7.25
C ALA A 133 0.19 9.15 8.34
N VAL A 134 0.42 8.73 9.58
CA VAL A 134 -0.41 9.06 10.75
C VAL A 134 0.51 9.37 11.93
N GLU A 135 0.24 10.49 12.60
CA GLU A 135 0.97 10.93 13.80
C GLU A 135 -0.05 11.23 14.89
N LEU A 136 0.13 10.65 16.08
CA LEU A 136 -0.68 10.90 17.26
C LEU A 136 0.10 11.79 18.24
N SER A 137 -0.62 12.61 19.01
CA SER A 137 0.01 13.47 20.01
C SER A 137 0.56 12.69 21.21
N THR A 138 1.52 13.30 21.90
CA THR A 138 2.01 12.88 23.23
C THR A 138 1.34 13.66 24.37
N GLY A 139 0.40 14.56 24.06
CA GLY A 139 -0.36 15.41 25.00
C GLY A 139 -0.39 16.88 24.56
N GLY A 140 -0.87 17.77 25.44
CA GLY A 140 -0.85 19.22 25.20
C GLY A 140 -1.90 19.72 24.21
N THR A 141 -1.63 20.86 23.56
CA THR A 141 -2.57 21.63 22.71
C THR A 141 -2.44 21.38 21.21
N ASP A 142 -1.53 20.49 20.81
CA ASP A 142 -1.35 20.07 19.42
C ASP A 142 -2.55 19.25 18.92
N PRO A 143 -2.71 19.08 17.58
CA PRO A 143 -3.68 18.12 17.06
C PRO A 143 -3.45 16.73 17.66
N PHE A 144 -4.53 16.09 18.10
CA PHE A 144 -4.46 14.77 18.74
C PHE A 144 -4.07 13.68 17.75
N VAL A 145 -4.38 13.92 16.47
CA VAL A 145 -3.94 13.15 15.32
C VAL A 145 -3.76 14.06 14.10
N THR A 146 -2.70 13.82 13.34
CA THR A 146 -2.46 14.34 12.00
C THR A 146 -2.38 13.16 11.04
N MET A 147 -3.04 13.25 9.88
CA MET A 147 -3.02 12.23 8.84
C MET A 147 -2.73 12.85 7.47
N ARG A 148 -1.82 12.23 6.73
CA ARG A 148 -1.53 12.52 5.32
C ARG A 148 -1.88 11.31 4.46
N ALA A 149 -2.47 11.57 3.31
CA ALA A 149 -2.88 10.57 2.33
C ALA A 149 -2.61 11.06 0.90
N ALA A 150 -2.82 10.19 -0.09
CA ALA A 150 -2.77 10.54 -1.52
C ALA A 150 -3.93 11.48 -1.89
N GLY A 151 -3.73 12.78 -1.63
CA GLY A 151 -4.72 13.85 -1.86
C GLY A 151 -4.54 15.08 -0.96
N GLY A 152 -3.84 14.95 0.19
CA GLY A 152 -3.58 16.09 1.09
C GLY A 152 -3.29 15.68 2.54
N SER A 153 -3.34 16.66 3.43
CA SER A 153 -3.18 16.52 4.88
C SER A 153 -4.46 16.97 5.60
N HIS A 154 -4.76 16.36 6.74
CA HIS A 154 -5.68 16.93 7.72
C HIS A 154 -5.23 16.61 9.14
N ALA A 155 -5.64 17.44 10.11
CA ALA A 155 -5.37 17.22 11.52
C ALA A 155 -6.63 17.47 12.35
N LEU A 156 -6.82 16.71 13.42
CA LEU A 156 -7.96 16.86 14.33
C LEU A 156 -7.49 17.41 15.68
N ARG A 157 -8.09 18.52 16.13
CA ARG A 157 -7.79 19.17 17.41
C ARG A 157 -8.81 18.83 18.47
N TRP A 158 -8.32 18.53 19.67
CA TRP A 158 -9.16 18.38 20.84
C TRP A 158 -9.56 19.76 21.40
N PRO A 159 -10.79 19.95 21.94
CA PRO A 159 -11.23 21.25 22.45
C PRO A 159 -10.51 21.72 23.73
N THR A 160 -9.72 20.86 24.36
CA THR A 160 -8.96 21.13 25.59
C THR A 160 -7.54 20.55 25.47
N PRO A 161 -6.56 21.03 26.27
CA PRO A 161 -5.25 20.39 26.35
C PRO A 161 -5.38 18.93 26.77
N LEU A 162 -4.70 18.03 26.04
CA LEU A 162 -4.72 16.60 26.30
C LEU A 162 -3.70 16.18 27.38
N PRO A 163 -4.03 15.17 28.21
CA PRO A 163 -3.06 14.51 29.08
C PRO A 163 -2.05 13.70 28.25
N LYS A 164 -0.96 13.22 28.87
CA LYS A 164 -0.07 12.23 28.20
C LYS A 164 -0.84 10.90 28.03
N PRO A 165 -0.92 10.33 26.82
CA PRO A 165 -1.65 9.08 26.61
C PRO A 165 -0.90 7.86 27.16
N THR A 166 -1.67 6.85 27.56
CA THR A 166 -1.17 5.47 27.72
C THR A 166 -1.20 4.78 26.36
N VAL A 167 -0.12 4.08 25.99
CA VAL A 167 0.03 3.46 24.66
C VAL A 167 0.06 1.94 24.79
N LYS A 168 -0.71 1.24 23.95
CA LYS A 168 -0.75 -0.23 23.88
C LYS A 168 -0.97 -0.70 22.44
N GLY A 169 0.07 -1.28 21.83
CA GLY A 169 0.00 -1.72 20.43
C GLY A 169 -0.25 -0.53 19.50
N SER A 170 -1.32 -0.58 18.71
CA SER A 170 -1.75 0.51 17.83
C SER A 170 -2.65 1.56 18.49
N VAL A 171 -2.91 1.46 19.80
CA VAL A 171 -3.87 2.30 20.53
C VAL A 171 -3.16 3.28 21.46
N ALA A 172 -3.60 4.54 21.44
CA ALA A 172 -3.29 5.56 22.44
C ALA A 172 -4.58 5.97 23.18
N THR A 173 -4.57 5.91 24.51
CA THR A 173 -5.69 6.29 25.38
C THR A 173 -5.32 7.53 26.19
N TYR A 174 -6.04 8.61 25.96
CA TYR A 174 -5.98 9.86 26.70
C TYR A 174 -7.09 9.84 27.77
N THR A 175 -6.75 9.34 28.95
CA THR A 175 -7.66 9.15 30.09
C THR A 175 -8.31 10.46 30.50
N ASP A 176 -9.64 10.46 30.72
CA ASP A 176 -10.43 11.62 31.16
C ASP A 176 -10.38 12.87 30.24
N ALA A 177 -9.91 12.72 28.99
CA ALA A 177 -9.80 13.80 28.01
C ALA A 177 -11.15 14.44 27.64
N ALA A 178 -12.26 13.70 27.71
CA ALA A 178 -13.62 14.22 27.50
C ALA A 178 -14.31 14.63 28.82
N GLY A 179 -13.56 14.67 29.94
CA GLY A 179 -14.06 14.85 31.30
C GLY A 179 -13.89 13.58 32.15
N ILE A 180 -14.09 13.72 33.46
CA ILE A 180 -13.92 12.61 34.42
C ILE A 180 -14.85 11.44 34.05
N GLY A 181 -14.28 10.25 33.89
CA GLY A 181 -14.95 9.03 33.44
C GLY A 181 -15.11 8.92 31.92
N ALA A 182 -14.45 9.76 31.11
CA ALA A 182 -14.63 9.81 29.66
C ALA A 182 -13.29 9.97 28.91
N ASP A 183 -12.80 8.89 28.33
CA ASP A 183 -11.48 8.83 27.69
C ASP A 183 -11.56 9.08 26.18
N LEU A 184 -10.57 9.76 25.61
CA LEU A 184 -10.34 9.72 24.16
C LEU A 184 -9.44 8.52 23.83
N VAL A 185 -9.90 7.64 22.95
CA VAL A 185 -9.14 6.50 22.44
C VAL A 185 -8.86 6.71 20.95
N VAL A 186 -7.61 6.58 20.53
CA VAL A 186 -7.19 6.73 19.13
C VAL A 186 -6.43 5.49 18.71
N THR A 187 -6.90 4.85 17.64
CA THR A 187 -6.40 3.57 17.14
C THR A 187 -5.84 3.74 15.74
N ALA A 188 -4.55 3.48 15.55
CA ALA A 188 -3.93 3.44 14.23
C ALA A 188 -4.39 2.20 13.45
N LEU A 189 -4.69 2.40 12.17
CA LEU A 189 -5.18 1.41 11.21
C LEU A 189 -4.23 1.34 10.00
N PRO A 190 -4.20 0.24 9.23
CA PRO A 190 -3.27 0.05 8.12
C PRO A 190 -3.16 1.22 7.13
N ALA A 191 -4.23 1.98 6.89
CA ALA A 191 -4.26 3.11 5.96
C ALA A 191 -4.87 4.39 6.58
N GLY A 192 -4.80 4.56 7.90
CA GLY A 192 -5.39 5.72 8.59
C GLY A 192 -5.55 5.51 10.09
N PHE A 193 -6.63 6.01 10.67
CA PHE A 193 -6.93 5.88 12.10
C PHE A 193 -8.43 5.82 12.37
N ARG A 194 -8.80 5.47 13.61
CA ARG A 194 -10.11 5.72 14.20
C ARG A 194 -9.91 6.49 15.51
N HIS A 195 -10.86 7.37 15.85
CA HIS A 195 -10.98 7.90 17.21
C HIS A 195 -12.36 7.55 17.79
N GLU A 196 -12.40 7.28 19.09
CA GLU A 196 -13.57 6.86 19.84
C GLU A 196 -13.55 7.58 21.20
N VAL A 197 -14.73 7.88 21.76
CA VAL A 197 -14.83 8.45 23.12
C VAL A 197 -15.48 7.41 24.02
N VAL A 198 -14.68 6.88 24.95
CA VAL A 198 -15.06 5.74 25.79
C VAL A 198 -15.54 6.24 27.14
N LEU A 199 -16.85 6.14 27.36
CA LEU A 199 -17.50 6.52 28.60
C LEU A 199 -17.38 5.38 29.62
N ARG A 200 -16.41 5.49 30.53
CA ARG A 200 -16.20 4.60 31.67
C ARG A 200 -17.31 4.75 32.73
N GLN A 201 -18.01 5.89 32.74
CA GLN A 201 -19.16 6.18 33.60
C GLN A 201 -20.26 6.89 32.79
N ARG A 202 -21.52 6.83 33.25
CA ARG A 202 -22.62 7.60 32.64
C ARG A 202 -22.42 9.10 32.94
N PRO A 203 -22.31 9.96 31.91
CA PRO A 203 -22.11 11.39 32.14
C PRO A 203 -23.37 12.05 32.72
N SER A 204 -23.19 12.98 33.65
CA SER A 204 -24.28 13.70 34.34
C SER A 204 -24.96 14.79 33.51
N LYS A 205 -24.37 15.13 32.35
CA LYS A 205 -24.91 16.08 31.35
C LYS A 205 -24.64 15.52 29.94
N PRO A 206 -25.43 15.89 28.91
CA PRO A 206 -25.16 15.46 27.54
C PRO A 206 -23.76 15.91 27.07
N LEU A 207 -22.90 14.95 26.73
CA LEU A 207 -21.55 15.24 26.24
C LEU A 207 -21.63 15.92 24.87
N LYS A 208 -21.03 17.11 24.76
CA LYS A 208 -20.93 17.87 23.51
C LYS A 208 -19.48 18.29 23.30
N LEU A 209 -18.82 17.66 22.33
CA LEU A 209 -17.45 17.94 21.95
C LEU A 209 -17.42 18.71 20.63
N ARG A 210 -16.57 19.73 20.54
CA ARG A 210 -16.23 20.40 19.27
C ARG A 210 -14.82 19.98 18.90
N ILE A 211 -14.72 19.08 17.93
CA ILE A 211 -13.43 18.66 17.37
C ILE A 211 -13.03 19.69 16.31
N GLY A 212 -11.86 20.30 16.45
CA GLY A 212 -11.32 21.18 15.41
C GLY A 212 -10.79 20.34 14.24
N VAL A 213 -10.92 20.87 13.02
CA VAL A 213 -10.38 20.25 11.80
C VAL A 213 -9.50 21.28 11.10
N ASP A 214 -8.22 20.95 10.96
CA ASP A 214 -7.30 21.68 10.09
C ASP A 214 -7.21 20.90 8.76
N ASP A 215 -7.41 21.54 7.60
CA ASP A 215 -7.29 20.89 6.27
C ASP A 215 -6.24 21.55 5.35
N GLU A 216 -5.52 20.73 4.59
CA GLU A 216 -4.48 21.16 3.64
C GLU A 216 -4.62 20.35 2.34
N GLY A 217 -4.91 21.02 1.23
CA GLY A 217 -5.24 20.38 -0.06
C GLY A 217 -6.63 19.70 -0.11
N LEU A 218 -7.25 19.46 1.05
CA LEU A 218 -8.58 18.84 1.20
C LEU A 218 -9.65 19.88 1.54
N ALA A 219 -10.90 19.68 1.12
CA ALA A 219 -12.05 20.49 1.49
C ALA A 219 -13.04 19.67 2.32
N LEU A 220 -13.33 20.14 3.54
CA LEU A 220 -14.37 19.61 4.41
C LEU A 220 -15.78 19.94 3.86
N SER A 221 -16.66 18.94 3.77
CA SER A 221 -18.08 19.12 3.44
C SER A 221 -18.98 18.13 4.18
N GLU A 222 -20.28 18.42 4.27
CA GLU A 222 -21.27 17.52 4.89
C GLU A 222 -21.98 16.68 3.82
N GLY A 223 -21.92 15.35 3.96
CA GLY A 223 -22.69 14.40 3.18
C GLY A 223 -24.00 13.98 3.86
N LYS A 224 -24.82 13.19 3.14
CA LYS A 224 -26.10 12.68 3.64
C LYS A 224 -25.96 12.08 5.06
N GLY A 225 -26.83 12.52 5.97
CA GLY A 225 -26.90 12.03 7.35
C GLY A 225 -25.84 12.60 8.30
N GLY A 226 -25.32 13.81 8.05
CA GLY A 226 -24.31 14.44 8.92
C GLY A 226 -22.91 13.85 8.78
N ARG A 227 -22.66 13.02 7.75
CA ARG A 227 -21.35 12.39 7.54
C ARG A 227 -20.39 13.41 6.93
N LEU A 228 -19.44 13.88 7.73
CA LEU A 228 -18.34 14.71 7.25
C LEU A 228 -17.52 13.98 6.18
N LEU A 229 -17.12 14.72 5.16
CA LEU A 229 -16.32 14.30 4.01
C LEU A 229 -15.11 15.21 3.86
N LEU A 230 -13.94 14.65 3.61
CA LEU A 230 -12.75 15.40 3.18
C LEU A 230 -12.44 14.98 1.75
N ASN A 231 -12.60 15.92 0.81
CA ASN A 231 -12.43 15.69 -0.63
C ASN A 231 -11.19 16.45 -1.10
N GLY A 232 -10.44 15.95 -2.10
CA GLY A 232 -9.37 16.76 -2.71
C GLY A 232 -9.96 18.03 -3.35
N LYS A 233 -9.30 19.18 -3.19
CA LYS A 233 -9.69 20.42 -3.89
C LYS A 233 -9.42 20.21 -5.39
N GLU A 234 -10.45 20.38 -6.23
CA GLU A 234 -10.28 20.36 -7.68
C GLU A 234 -9.30 21.45 -8.10
N LEU A 235 -8.29 21.08 -8.90
CA LEU A 235 -7.41 22.03 -9.57
C LEU A 235 -8.22 22.67 -10.71
N ARG A 236 -8.37 24.00 -10.65
CA ARG A 236 -8.91 24.84 -11.72
C ARG A 236 -7.80 25.28 -12.68
#